data_AF-A0AAD5QSL7-F1
#
_entry.id   AF-A0AAD5QSL7-F1
#
_cell.length_a   1.000
_cell.length_b   1.000
_cell.length_c   1.000
_cell.angle_alpha   90.00
_cell.angle_beta   90.00
_cell.angle_gamma   90.00
#
_symmetry.space_group_name_H-M   'P 1'
#
loop_
_entity.id
_entity.type
_entity.pdbx_description
1 polymer ?
#
loop_
_entity_poly.entity_id
_entity_poly.type
_entity_poly.pdbx_seq_one_letter_code
_entity_poly.pdbx_strand_id
1 'polypeptide(L)' 'MCDLSKNEKLETIPPKHLSISGSFTTTNIIMANWSRMMWQNIVNRAVRMLASGPFGSHFVSAFATVS' A
#
# COMPACT_ATOMS: atom_id res chain seq x y z
N MET A 1 19.36 11.79 16.51
CA MET A 1 20.27 10.69 16.14
C MET A 1 19.63 9.42 16.67
N CYS A 2 19.15 8.52 15.81
CA CYS A 2 18.56 7.26 16.27
C CYS A 2 19.70 6.32 16.66
N ASP A 3 19.92 6.12 17.95
CA ASP A 3 20.80 5.07 18.46
C ASP A 3 20.05 3.74 18.40
N LEU A 4 20.23 3.01 17.30
CA LEU A 4 19.95 1.58 17.28
C LEU A 4 21.01 0.92 18.17
N SER A 5 20.59 0.45 19.34
CA SER A 5 21.49 -0.25 20.26
C SER A 5 22.12 -1.43 19.49
N LYS A 6 23.45 -1.58 19.57
CA LYS A 6 24.25 -2.57 18.82
C LYS A 6 23.83 -4.04 19.05
N ASN A 7 22.85 -4.29 19.91
CA ASN A 7 22.34 -5.61 20.27
C ASN A 7 20.89 -5.88 19.80
N GLU A 8 20.24 -4.96 19.09
CA GLU A 8 18.95 -5.24 18.47
C GLU A 8 19.17 -6.04 17.19
N LYS A 9 18.80 -7.33 17.21
CA LYS A 9 18.64 -8.11 15.98
C LYS A 9 17.51 -7.47 15.19
N LEU A 10 17.86 -6.70 14.16
CA LEU A 10 16.93 -6.25 13.13
C LEU A 10 16.48 -7.48 12.33
N GLU A 11 15.60 -8.28 12.93
CA GLU A 11 14.98 -9.41 12.27
C GLU A 11 14.14 -8.90 11.10
N THR A 12 14.16 -9.61 9.99
CA THR A 12 13.38 -9.26 8.81
C THR A 12 11.90 -9.23 9.19
N ILE A 13 11.24 -8.09 8.94
CA ILE A 13 9.80 -7.95 9.17
C ILE A 13 9.07 -9.00 8.32
N PRO A 14 8.27 -9.91 8.93
CA PRO A 14 7.57 -10.93 8.19
C PRO A 14 6.61 -10.33 7.14
N PRO A 15 6.48 -10.91 5.93
CA PRO A 15 5.67 -10.35 4.84
C PRO A 15 4.23 -10.03 5.20
N LYS A 16 3.63 -10.80 6.11
CA LYS A 16 2.27 -10.59 6.63
C LYS A 16 2.04 -9.21 7.27
N HIS A 17 3.12 -8.55 7.73
CA HIS A 17 3.06 -7.19 8.28
C HIS A 17 3.34 -6.11 7.23
N LEU A 18 3.76 -6.49 6.03
CA LEU A 18 4.13 -5.58 4.93
C LEU A 18 3.03 -5.50 3.84
N SER A 19 2.08 -6.43 3.85
CA SER A 19 1.03 -6.53 2.85
C SER A 19 -0.37 -6.47 3.45
N ILE A 20 -1.23 -5.66 2.85
CA ILE A 20 -2.68 -5.66 3.09
C ILE A 20 -3.36 -6.02 1.76
N SER A 21 -4.30 -6.96 1.81
CA SER A 21 -5.10 -7.38 0.65
C SER A 21 -6.59 -7.28 0.98
N GLY A 22 -7.40 -7.02 -0.04
CA GLY A 22 -8.86 -6.96 0.09
C GLY A 22 -9.54 -7.02 -1.27
N SER A 23 -10.87 -7.00 -1.26
CA SER A 23 -11.69 -7.00 -2.47
C SER A 23 -12.49 -5.70 -2.55
N PHE A 24 -12.57 -5.12 -3.74
CA PHE A 24 -13.42 -3.97 -4.03
C PHE A 24 -14.68 -4.42 -4.74
N THR A 25 -15.82 -4.05 -4.19
CA THR A 25 -17.13 -4.27 -4.83
C THR A 25 -17.67 -2.94 -5.28
N THR A 26 -18.17 -2.87 -6.52
CA THR A 26 -18.82 -1.68 -7.07
C THR A 26 -20.22 -2.03 -7.56
N THR A 27 -21.16 -1.11 -7.38
CA THR A 27 -22.50 -1.17 -7.98
C THR A 27 -22.58 -0.39 -9.29
N ASN A 28 -21.53 0.37 -9.63
CA ASN A 28 -21.47 1.15 -10.85
C ASN A 28 -21.03 0.27 -12.03
N ILE A 29 -21.93 0.08 -13.00
CA ILE A 29 -21.69 -0.80 -14.15
C ILE A 29 -20.54 -0.34 -15.05
N ILE A 30 -20.25 0.97 -15.09
CA ILE A 30 -19.13 1.50 -15.87
C ILE A 30 -17.82 1.04 -15.21
N MET A 31 -17.71 1.19 -13.89
CA MET A 31 -16.53 0.74 -13.13
C MET A 31 -16.35 -0.78 -13.14
N ALA A 32 -17.44 -1.54 -13.19
CA ALA A 32 -17.38 -3.00 -13.32
C ALA A 32 -16.71 -3.44 -14.64
N ASN A 33 -16.84 -2.63 -15.71
CA ASN A 33 -16.25 -2.88 -17.02
C ASN A 33 -14.87 -2.25 -17.20
N TRP A 34 -14.30 -1.63 -16.14
CA TRP A 34 -12.97 -1.06 -16.22
C TRP A 34 -11.90 -2.13 -16.38
N SER A 35 -10.90 -1.83 -17.20
CA SER A 35 -9.74 -2.70 -17.34
C SER A 35 -8.93 -2.73 -16.05
N ARG A 36 -8.11 -3.76 -15.87
CA ARG A 36 -7.16 -3.86 -14.76
C ARG A 36 -6.27 -2.62 -14.64
N MET A 37 -5.87 -2.03 -15.77
CA MET A 37 -5.04 -0.81 -15.80
C MET A 37 -5.80 0.41 -15.28
N MET A 38 -7.09 0.54 -15.58
CA MET A 38 -7.94 1.61 -15.04
C MET A 38 -8.06 1.48 -13.53
N TRP A 39 -8.32 0.27 -13.02
CA TRP A 39 -8.32 0.02 -11.56
C TRP A 39 -6.96 0.31 -10.93
N GLN A 40 -5.87 -0.11 -11.58
CA GLN A 40 -4.52 0.16 -11.11
C GLN A 40 -4.25 1.66 -10.96
N ASN A 41 -4.75 2.51 -11.86
CA ASN A 41 -4.62 3.97 -11.75
C ASN A 41 -5.29 4.53 -10.50
N ILE A 42 -6.47 4.00 -10.13
CA ILE A 42 -7.18 4.40 -8.92
C ILE A 42 -6.41 3.99 -7.67
N VAL A 43 -5.95 2.74 -7.58
CA VAL A 43 -5.22 2.28 -6.40
C VAL A 43 -3.86 2.99 -6.28
N ASN A 44 -3.19 3.28 -7.39
CA ASN A 44 -1.97 4.10 -7.41
C ASN A 44 -2.22 5.53 -6.87
N ARG A 45 -3.41 6.09 -7.09
CA ARG A 45 -3.78 7.38 -6.51
C ARG A 45 -3.95 7.27 -4.99
N ALA A 46 -4.55 6.18 -4.49
CA ALA A 46 -4.65 5.93 -3.05
C ALA A 46 -3.26 5.81 -2.40
N VAL A 47 -2.33 5.09 -3.02
CA VAL A 47 -0.92 5.02 -2.56
C VAL A 47 -0.28 6.41 -2.48
N ARG A 48 -0.47 7.24 -3.51
CA ARG A 48 0.03 8.62 -3.50
C ARG A 48 -0.58 9.46 -2.38
N MET A 49 -1.88 9.32 -2.14
CA MET A 49 -2.57 10.01 -1.05
C MET A 49 -2.09 9.57 0.33
N LEU A 50 -1.79 8.28 0.51
CA LEU A 50 -1.16 7.78 1.73
C LEU A 50 0.20 8.45 1.94
N ALA A 51 1.04 8.50 0.90
CA ALA A 51 2.37 9.09 0.96
C ALA A 51 2.34 10.60 1.27
N SER A 52 1.36 11.34 0.74
CA SER A 52 1.19 12.78 1.03
C SER A 52 0.40 13.07 2.31
N GLY A 53 -0.15 12.04 2.96
CA GLY A 53 -1.07 12.17 4.08
C GLY A 53 -0.39 12.03 5.45
N PRO A 54 -1.19 12.02 6.54
CA PRO A 54 -0.69 11.87 7.91
C PRO A 54 0.15 10.60 8.14
N PHE A 55 -0.07 9.58 7.31
CA PHE A 55 0.62 8.29 7.38
C PHE A 55 1.89 8.23 6.53
N GLY A 56 2.26 9.28 5.79
CA GLY A 56 3.39 9.24 4.84
C GLY A 56 4.74 8.88 5.47
N SER A 57 4.94 9.20 6.75
CA SER A 57 6.15 8.84 7.50
C SER A 57 6.12 7.42 8.09
N HIS A 58 4.99 6.71 8.02
CA HIS A 58 4.82 5.37 8.60
C HIS A 58 5.40 4.27 7.71
N PHE A 59 5.73 4.58 6.46
CA PHE A 59 6.29 3.62 5.50
C PHE A 59 7.41 4.26 4.68
N VAL A 60 8.47 3.49 4.43
CA VAL A 60 9.58 3.92 3.56
C VAL A 60 9.14 3.93 2.09
N SER A 61 8.36 2.92 1.69
CA SER A 61 7.79 2.80 0.35
C SER A 61 6.50 2.00 0.41
N ALA A 62 5.54 2.36 -0.43
CA ALA A 62 4.31 1.60 -0.62
C ALA A 62 4.04 1.45 -2.12
N PHE A 63 3.53 0.28 -2.49
CA PHE A 63 2.99 0.03 -3.81
C PHE A 63 1.70 -0.78 -3.66
N ALA A 64 0.88 -0.77 -4.70
CA ALA A 64 -0.34 -1.55 -4.71
C ALA A 64 -0.51 -2.22 -6.07
N THR A 65 -1.19 -3.35 -6.08
CA THR A 65 -1.46 -4.13 -7.30
C THR A 65 -2.90 -4.57 -7.32
N VAL A 66 -3.52 -4.50 -8.48
CA VAL A 66 -4.80 -5.17 -8.77
C VAL A 66 -4.46 -6.53 -9.36
N SER A 67 -5.09 -7.62 -8.92
CA SER A 67 -4.83 -9.00 -9.40
C SER A 67 -6.09 -9.63 -9.96
#